data_AF-A0A938B0S8-F1
#
_entry.id   AF-A0A938B0S8-F1
#
_cell.length_a   1.000
_cell.length_b   1.000
_cell.length_c   1.000
_cell.angle_alpha   90.00
_cell.angle_beta   90.00
_cell.angle_gamma   90.00
#
_symmetry.space_group_name_H-M   'P 1'
#
loop_
_entity.id
_entity.type
_entity.pdbx_description
1 polymer ?
#
loop_
_entity_poly.entity_id
_entity_poly.type
_entity_poly.pdbx_seq_one_letter_code
_entity_poly.pdbx_strand_id
1 'polypeptide(L)' 'MDQIQELRSKIAILESKVDYLESEMGYVNNLLLKCGFPEGIKTLTDTVEELLEGGFESPFPPNPKGFENF' A
#
# COMPACT_ATOMS: atom_id res chain seq x y z
N MET A 1 13.30 10.15 33.90
CA MET A 1 11.95 9.54 33.78
C MET A 1 11.28 9.96 32.49
N ASP A 2 11.47 11.21 32.04
CA ASP A 2 10.81 11.80 30.87
C ASP A 2 11.09 11.10 29.53
N GLN A 3 12.32 10.65 29.25
CA GLN A 3 12.63 9.96 28.00
C GLN A 3 11.89 8.62 27.86
N ILE A 4 11.71 7.88 28.96
CA ILE A 4 10.96 6.61 28.93
C ILE A 4 9.49 6.88 28.63
N GLN A 5 8.94 7.96 29.19
CA GLN A 5 7.56 8.36 28.93
C GLN A 5 7.35 8.82 27.48
N GLU A 6 8.30 9.56 26.92
CA GLU A 6 8.29 9.98 25.51
C GLU A 6 8.36 8.77 24.56
N LEU A 7 9.25 7.82 24.83
CA LEU A 7 9.38 6.60 24.03
C LEU A 7 8.10 5.76 24.09
N ARG A 8 7.47 5.62 25.26
CA ARG A 8 6.19 4.92 25.41
C ARG A 8 5.07 5.58 24.60
N SER A 9 5.01 6.92 24.61
CA SER A 9 4.05 7.67 23.81
C SER A 9 4.26 7.44 22.30
N LYS A 10 5.52 7.47 21.84
CA LYS A 10 5.87 7.18 20.45
C LYS A 10 5.48 5.75 20.04
N ILE A 11 5.72 4.77 20.91
CA ILE A 11 5.32 3.37 20.68
C ILE A 11 3.81 3.28 20.51
N ALA A 12 3.03 3.85 21.43
CA ALA A 12 1.56 3.81 21.35
C ALA A 12 1.03 4.44 20.06
N ILE A 13 1.61 5.56 19.62
CA ILE A 13 1.25 6.21 18.35
C ILE A 13 1.57 5.30 17.16
N LEU A 14 2.74 4.65 17.18
CA LEU A 14 3.14 3.75 16.10
C LEU A 14 2.26 2.49 16.06
N GLU A 15 1.91 1.93 17.21
CA GLU A 15 0.99 0.79 17.32
C GLU A 15 -0.37 1.14 16.69
N SER A 16 -0.97 2.28 17.07
CA SER A 16 -2.23 2.73 16.47
C SER A 16 -2.14 2.97 14.96
N LYS A 17 -0.98 3.45 14.46
CA LYS A 17 -0.77 3.60 13.01
C LYS A 17 -0.68 2.26 12.30
N VAL A 18 -0.01 1.28 12.90
CA VAL A 18 0.07 -0.08 12.35
C VAL A 18 -1.31 -0.70 12.30
N ASP A 19 -2.07 -0.66 13.39
CA ASP A 19 -3.43 -1.20 13.44
C ASP A 19 -4.34 -0.60 12.35
N TYR A 20 -4.23 0.71 12.13
CA TYR A 20 -4.97 1.40 11.09
C TYR A 20 -4.55 0.94 9.68
N LEU A 21 -3.24 0.89 9.40
CA LEU A 21 -2.72 0.48 8.11
C LEU A 21 -3.05 -0.97 7.79
N GLU A 22 -2.97 -1.87 8.77
CA GLU A 22 -3.37 -3.27 8.61
C GLU A 22 -4.86 -3.40 8.28
N SER A 23 -5.70 -2.59 8.93
CA SER A 23 -7.14 -2.54 8.65
C SER A 23 -7.44 -2.06 7.22
N GLU A 24 -6.81 -0.96 6.79
CA GLU A 24 -6.97 -0.43 5.43
C GLU A 24 -6.44 -1.41 4.37
N MET A 25 -5.28 -2.03 4.62
CA MET A 25 -4.72 -3.04 3.73
C MET A 25 -5.64 -4.26 3.60
N GLY A 26 -6.23 -4.71 4.71
CA GLY A 26 -7.24 -5.76 4.73
C GLY A 26 -8.50 -5.37 3.94
N TYR A 27 -8.97 -4.13 4.07
CA TYR A 27 -10.12 -3.62 3.32
C TYR A 27 -9.84 -3.63 1.81
N VAL A 28 -8.70 -3.09 1.37
CA VAL A 28 -8.28 -3.09 -0.04
C VAL A 28 -8.16 -4.51 -0.57
N ASN A 29 -7.52 -5.41 0.17
CA ASN A 29 -7.39 -6.81 -0.24
C ASN A 29 -8.76 -7.47 -0.45
N ASN A 30 -9.71 -7.23 0.46
CA ASN A 30 -11.08 -7.72 0.32
C ASN A 30 -11.82 -7.14 -0.88
N LEU A 31 -11.60 -5.86 -1.21
CA LEU A 31 -12.13 -5.27 -2.44
C LEU A 31 -11.57 -5.96 -3.68
N LEU A 32 -10.26 -6.20 -3.73
CA LEU A 32 -9.61 -6.87 -4.85
C LEU A 32 -10.15 -8.29 -5.05
N LEU A 33 -10.32 -9.06 -3.97
CA LEU A 33 -10.96 -10.37 -4.01
C LEU A 33 -12.38 -10.29 -4.63
N LYS A 34 -13.18 -9.29 -4.24
CA LYS A 34 -14.52 -9.05 -4.80
C LYS A 34 -14.49 -8.59 -6.26
N CYS A 35 -13.44 -7.90 -6.68
CA CYS A 35 -13.23 -7.45 -8.06
C CYS A 35 -12.70 -8.56 -8.98
N GLY A 36 -12.46 -9.77 -8.46
CA GLY A 36 -12.03 -10.92 -9.26
C GLY A 36 -10.51 -11.15 -9.28
N PHE A 37 -9.75 -10.50 -8.39
CA PHE A 37 -8.34 -10.87 -8.15
C PHE A 37 -8.29 -12.02 -7.13
N PRO A 38 -8.01 -13.27 -7.54
CA PRO A 38 -8.18 -14.46 -6.69
C PRO A 38 -7.33 -14.47 -5.41
N GLU A 39 -6.16 -13.82 -5.41
CA GLU A 39 -5.31 -13.65 -4.22
C GLU A 39 -5.22 -12.18 -3.78
N GLY A 40 -6.20 -11.36 -4.18
CA GLY A 40 -6.30 -9.95 -3.79
C GLY A 40 -5.09 -9.13 -4.24
N ILE A 41 -4.39 -8.53 -3.27
CA ILE A 41 -3.22 -7.66 -3.54
C ILE A 41 -2.13 -8.43 -4.29
N LYS A 42 -1.89 -9.69 -3.95
CA LYS A 42 -0.81 -10.47 -4.58
C LYS A 42 -1.04 -10.63 -6.08
N THR A 43 -2.22 -11.08 -6.51
CA THR A 43 -2.51 -11.22 -7.94
C THR A 43 -2.46 -9.88 -8.67
N LEU A 44 -2.88 -8.78 -8.02
CA LEU A 44 -2.76 -7.44 -8.60
C LEU A 44 -1.29 -7.07 -8.83
N THR A 45 -0.44 -7.26 -7.82
CA THR A 45 1.01 -6.98 -7.92
C THR A 45 1.65 -7.82 -9.02
N ASP A 46 1.42 -9.13 -9.03
CA ASP A 46 1.95 -10.04 -10.05
C ASP A 46 1.55 -9.58 -11.46
N THR A 47 0.27 -9.20 -11.65
CA THR A 47 -0.24 -8.69 -12.94
C THR A 47 0.45 -7.39 -13.35
N VAL A 48 0.68 -6.47 -12.41
CA VAL A 48 1.33 -5.18 -12.68
C VAL A 48 2.81 -5.39 -13.01
N GLU A 49 3.50 -6.27 -12.28
CA GLU A 49 4.89 -6.62 -12.56
C GLU A 49 5.04 -7.24 -13.95
N GLU A 50 4.18 -8.19 -14.31
CA GLU A 50 4.14 -8.77 -15.66
C GLU A 50 3.90 -7.72 -16.76
N LEU A 51 3.02 -6.74 -16.51
CA LEU A 51 2.76 -5.64 -17.46
C LEU A 51 3.96 -4.71 -17.63
N LEU A 52 4.67 -4.41 -16.54
CA LEU A 52 5.84 -3.54 -16.56
C LEU A 52 7.04 -4.23 -17.22
N GLU A 53 7.25 -5.52 -16.98
CA GLU A 53 8.31 -6.33 -17.60
C GLU A 53 8.01 -6.63 -19.07
N GLY A 54 6.74 -6.80 -19.43
CA GLY A 54 6.28 -7.07 -20.80
C GLY A 54 6.37 -5.89 -21.77
N GLY A 55 6.90 -4.73 -21.33
CA GLY A 55 7.05 -3.56 -22.18
C GLY A 55 5.71 -2.96 -22.62
N PHE A 56 4.75 -2.84 -21.69
CA PHE A 56 3.51 -2.13 -21.96
C PHE A 56 3.82 -0.65 -22.27
N GLU A 57 3.81 -0.27 -23.55
CA GLU A 57 3.66 1.12 -23.94
C GLU A 57 2.31 1.60 -23.41
N SER A 58 2.36 2.38 -22.32
CA SER A 58 1.17 2.99 -21.75
C SER A 58 0.43 3.77 -22.86
N PRO A 59 -0.87 3.47 -23.12
CA PRO A 59 -1.68 4.30 -24.02
C PRO A 59 -1.97 5.67 -23.41
N PHE A 60 -1.63 5.86 -22.14
CA PHE A 60 -1.69 7.14 -21.46
C PHE A 60 -0.32 7.81 -21.53
N PRO A 61 -0.25 9.09 -21.94
CA PRO A 61 1.01 9.82 -21.94
C PRO A 61 1.61 9.84 -20.53
N PRO A 62 2.96 9.85 -20.41
CA PRO A 62 3.61 9.93 -19.11
C PRO A 62 3.08 11.15 -18.35
N ASN A 63 2.60 10.93 -17.13
CA ASN A 63 2.11 12.00 -16.28
C ASN A 63 3.28 12.97 -16.02
N PRO A 64 3.20 14.24 -16.43
CA PRO A 64 4.30 15.19 -16.30
C PRO A 64 4.62 15.56 -14.85
N LYS A 65 3.81 15.10 -13.89
CA LYS A 65 4.08 15.23 -12.45
C LYS A 65 4.25 13.84 -11.89
N GLY A 66 5.52 13.43 -11.75
CA GLY A 66 5.88 12.28 -10.94
C GLY A 66 5.24 12.42 -9.55
N PHE A 67 4.85 11.28 -8.96
CA PHE A 67 4.53 11.19 -7.55
C PHE A 67 5.80 11.53 -6.74
N GLU A 68 6.12 12.80 -6.63
CA GLU A 68 7.00 13.32 -5.61
C GLU A 68 6.11 13.70 -4.41
N ASN A 69 6.33 13.01 -3.31
CA ASN A 69 5.86 13.29 -1.95
C ASN A 69 4.45 12.79 -1.59
N PHE A 70 4.40 11.54 -1.11
CA PHE A 70 3.66 11.22 0.11
C PHE A 70 4.61 10.48 1.06
#